data_AF-A0A1Y4S8Q6-F1
#
_entry.id   AF-A0A1Y4S8Q6-F1
#
_cell.length_a   1.000
_cell.length_b   1.000
_cell.length_c   1.000
_cell.angle_alpha   90.00
_cell.angle_beta   90.00
_cell.angle_gamma   90.00
#
_symmetry.space_group_name_H-M   'P 1'
#
loop_
_entity.id
_entity.type
_entity.pdbx_description
1 polymer ?
#
loop_
_entity_poly.entity_id
_entity_poly.type
_entity_poly.pdbx_seq_one_letter_code
_entity_poly.pdbx_strand_id
1 'polypeptide(L)'
;MAIEIVPEWMADLEPEDVSFIRNFILASGSLKEIAHQYEVTYPTVRLRLDRLIQKIKISEETENDPYVALIKRLAVNDKLDFDTAKILITEYRKLRKEE
;
A
#
# COMPACT_ATOMS: atom_id res chain seq x y z
N MET A 1 -12.63 -20.34 -2.96
CA MET A 1 -11.95 -20.04 -1.68
C MET A 1 -12.36 -18.64 -1.27
N ALA A 2 -12.87 -18.48 -0.06
CA ALA A 2 -13.07 -17.15 0.51
C ALA A 2 -11.70 -16.60 0.92
N ILE A 3 -11.55 -15.28 0.91
CA ILE A 3 -10.38 -14.62 1.50
C ILE A 3 -10.54 -14.75 3.01
N GLU A 4 -9.88 -15.74 3.62
CA GLU A 4 -9.89 -15.96 5.06
C GLU A 4 -8.88 -15.07 5.80
N ILE A 5 -7.93 -14.48 5.06
CA ILE A 5 -6.85 -13.63 5.57
C ILE A 5 -6.83 -12.34 4.75
N VAL A 6 -6.91 -11.18 5.42
CA VAL A 6 -6.80 -9.88 4.77
C VAL A 6 -5.38 -9.72 4.21
N PRO A 7 -5.20 -9.45 2.90
CA PRO A 7 -3.88 -9.21 2.32
C PRO A 7 -3.18 -8.02 2.97
N GLU A 8 -1.85 -8.06 3.09
CA GLU A 8 -1.06 -7.01 3.75
C GLU A 8 -1.20 -5.65 3.06
N TRP A 9 -1.32 -5.61 1.73
CA TRP A 9 -1.61 -4.37 0.98
C TRP A 9 -2.93 -3.70 1.35
N MET A 10 -3.88 -4.45 1.92
CA MET A 10 -5.15 -3.91 2.43
C MET A 10 -5.06 -3.45 3.88
N ALA A 11 -3.99 -3.77 4.61
CA ALA A 11 -3.86 -3.45 6.03
C ALA A 11 -3.75 -1.92 6.28
N ASP A 12 -3.14 -1.19 5.36
CA ASP A 12 -2.95 0.27 5.43
C ASP A 12 -4.07 1.07 4.73
N LEU A 13 -5.14 0.39 4.28
CA LEU A 13 -6.26 1.06 3.63
C LEU A 13 -7.27 1.56 4.66
N GLU A 14 -7.64 2.82 4.53
CA GLU A 14 -8.70 3.40 5.34
C GLU A 14 -10.06 2.79 4.94
N PRO A 15 -11.08 2.78 5.83
CA PRO A 15 -12.41 2.29 5.49
C PRO A 15 -13.02 2.94 4.24
N GLU A 16 -12.68 4.20 4.00
CA GLU A 16 -13.08 4.96 2.82
C GLU A 16 -12.37 4.49 1.54
N ASP A 17 -11.12 4.05 1.64
CA ASP A 17 -10.36 3.48 0.52
C ASP A 17 -10.97 2.14 0.09
N VAL A 18 -11.36 1.30 1.06
CA VAL A 18 -12.05 0.03 0.80
C VAL A 18 -13.43 0.26 0.16
N SER A 19 -14.17 1.25 0.67
CA SER A 19 -15.47 1.65 0.10
C SER A 19 -15.32 2.18 -1.33
N PHE A 20 -14.27 2.97 -1.58
CA PHE A 20 -13.94 3.45 -2.91
C PHE A 20 -13.64 2.30 -3.88
N ILE A 21 -12.80 1.33 -3.48
CA ILE A 21 -12.48 0.15 -4.29
C ILE A 21 -13.75 -0.62 -4.66
N ARG A 22 -14.61 -0.89 -3.66
CA ARG A 22 -15.86 -1.61 -3.86
C ARG A 22 -16.73 -0.91 -4.91
N ASN A 23 -16.96 0.38 -4.74
CA ASN A 23 -17.82 1.14 -5.66
C ASN A 23 -17.18 1.24 -7.05
N PHE A 24 -15.86 1.44 -7.13
CA PHE A 24 -15.12 1.46 -8.39
C PHE A 24 -15.28 0.15 -9.17
N ILE A 25 -15.22 -1.00 -8.51
CA ILE A 25 -15.47 -2.32 -9.13
C ILE A 25 -16.93 -2.44 -9.59
N LEU A 26 -17.90 -2.02 -8.76
CA LEU A 26 -19.31 -2.02 -9.14
C LEU A 26 -19.61 -1.13 -10.35
N ALA A 27 -18.85 -0.05 -10.51
CA ALA A 27 -18.86 0.83 -11.68
C ALA A 27 -18.01 0.31 -12.85
N SER A 28 -17.61 -0.96 -12.85
CA SER A 28 -16.75 -1.59 -13.88
C SER A 28 -15.43 -0.85 -14.13
N GLY A 29 -14.88 -0.19 -13.09
CA GLY A 29 -13.67 0.62 -13.16
C GLY A 29 -13.83 1.96 -13.89
N SER A 30 -15.06 2.41 -14.15
CA SER A 30 -15.32 3.68 -14.82
C SER A 30 -15.14 4.86 -13.87
N LEU A 31 -14.04 5.59 -14.06
CA LEU A 31 -13.78 6.86 -13.35
C LEU A 31 -14.88 7.92 -13.59
N LYS A 32 -15.50 7.92 -14.78
CA LYS A 32 -16.59 8.85 -15.11
C LYS A 32 -17.86 8.52 -14.33
N GLU A 33 -18.19 7.24 -14.23
CA GLU A 33 -19.36 6.77 -13.49
C GLU A 33 -19.22 7.06 -12.00
N ILE A 34 -18.04 6.80 -11.43
CA ILE A 34 -17.77 7.12 -10.02
C ILE A 34 -17.79 8.62 -9.74
N ALA A 35 -17.31 9.44 -10.69
CA ALA A 35 -17.41 10.89 -10.57
C ALA A 35 -18.87 11.36 -10.51
N HIS A 36 -19.74 10.74 -11.31
CA HIS A 36 -21.17 11.01 -11.26
C HIS A 36 -21.79 10.57 -9.93
N GLN A 37 -21.50 9.35 -9.47
CA GLN A 37 -22.06 8.81 -8.21
C GLN A 37 -21.64 9.58 -6.96
N TYR A 38 -20.40 10.10 -6.94
CA TYR A 38 -19.89 10.90 -5.82
C TYR A 38 -20.11 12.40 -6.00
N GLU A 39 -20.80 12.83 -7.06
CA GLU A 39 -21.08 14.25 -7.37
C GLU A 39 -19.80 15.12 -7.39
N VAL A 40 -18.69 14.56 -7.87
CA VAL A 40 -17.40 15.25 -7.99
C VAL A 40 -16.89 15.22 -9.43
N THR A 41 -15.84 15.98 -9.70
CA THR A 41 -15.25 16.01 -11.03
C THR A 41 -14.43 14.75 -11.32
N TYR A 42 -14.36 14.37 -12.60
CA TYR A 42 -13.50 13.28 -13.05
C TYR A 42 -12.02 13.42 -12.57
N PRO A 43 -11.37 14.60 -12.67
CA PRO A 43 -10.05 14.81 -12.10
C PRO A 43 -9.94 14.50 -10.60
N THR A 44 -10.98 14.82 -9.82
CA THR A 44 -11.02 14.54 -8.37
C THR A 44 -10.97 13.04 -8.09
N VAL A 45 -11.79 12.25 -8.81
CA VAL A 45 -11.81 10.79 -8.68
C VAL A 45 -10.49 10.19 -9.15
N ARG A 46 -9.94 10.70 -10.26
CA ARG A 46 -8.65 10.25 -10.78
C ARG A 46 -7.54 10.41 -9.74
N LEU A 47 -7.45 11.58 -9.10
CA LEU A 47 -6.46 11.85 -8.05
C LEU A 47 -6.63 10.89 -6.86
N ARG A 48 -7.88 10.56 -6.49
CA ARG A 48 -8.17 9.60 -5.42
C ARG A 48 -7.70 8.19 -5.80
N LEU A 49 -7.97 7.73 -7.02
CA LEU A 49 -7.49 6.46 -7.54
C LEU A 49 -5.94 6.40 -7.58
N ASP A 50 -5.29 7.46 -8.08
CA ASP A 50 -3.82 7.50 -8.16
C ASP A 50 -3.18 7.41 -6.76
N ARG A 51 -3.74 8.08 -5.75
CA ARG A 51 -3.29 7.97 -4.35
C ARG A 51 -3.44 6.55 -3.80
N LEU A 52 -4.56 5.90 -4.09
CA LEU A 52 -4.80 4.52 -3.67
C LEU A 52 -3.77 3.57 -4.31
N ILE A 53 -3.52 3.70 -5.62
CA ILE A 53 -2.51 2.90 -6.32
C ILE A 53 -1.12 3.10 -5.70
N GLN A 54 -0.76 4.34 -5.35
CA GLN A 54 0.51 4.62 -4.68
C GLN A 54 0.61 3.94 -3.31
N LYS A 55 -0.44 3.98 -2.48
CA LYS A 55 -0.46 3.27 -1.18
C LYS A 55 -0.22 1.77 -1.36
N ILE A 56 -0.92 1.15 -2.32
CA ILE A 56 -0.79 -0.29 -2.60
C ILE A 56 0.65 -0.63 -3.03
N LYS A 57 1.23 0.13 -3.95
CA LYS A 57 2.61 -0.08 -4.42
C LYS A 57 3.64 0.04 -3.30
N ILE A 58 3.49 1.02 -2.40
CA ILE A 58 4.40 1.21 -1.26
C ILE A 58 4.32 0.00 -0.31
N SER A 59 3.12 -0.54 -0.11
CA SER A 59 2.92 -1.74 0.70
C SER A 59 3.56 -2.98 0.05
N GLU A 60 3.38 -3.17 -1.27
CA GLU A 60 4.00 -4.30 -1.99
C GLU A 60 5.54 -4.18 -2.15
N GLU A 61 6.09 -2.96 -2.32
CA GLU A 61 7.54 -2.72 -2.31
C GLU A 61 8.16 -3.01 -0.94
N THR A 62 7.36 -2.96 0.12
CA THR A 62 7.78 -3.30 1.47
C THR A 62 7.88 -4.82 1.68
N GLU A 63 7.15 -5.61 0.90
CA GLU A 63 7.01 -7.06 1.03
C GLU A 63 8.03 -7.87 0.21
N ASN A 64 8.56 -7.32 -0.89
CA ASN A 64 9.42 -8.05 -1.83
C ASN A 64 10.88 -8.27 -1.38
N ASP A 65 11.24 -7.87 -0.16
CA ASP A 65 12.60 -8.04 0.34
C ASP A 65 12.63 -8.83 1.66
N PRO A 66 12.93 -10.15 1.60
CA PRO A 66 12.98 -11.01 2.78
C PRO A 66 13.93 -10.50 3.87
N TYR A 67 14.97 -9.75 3.50
CA TYR A 67 15.93 -9.19 4.45
C TYR A 67 15.36 -7.96 5.17
N VAL A 68 14.67 -7.07 4.45
CA VAL A 68 13.96 -5.93 5.05
C VAL A 68 12.85 -6.41 5.98
N ALA A 69 12.10 -7.44 5.58
CA ALA A 69 11.03 -8.04 6.40
C ALA A 69 11.58 -8.62 7.71
N LEU A 70 12.73 -9.31 7.65
CA LEU A 70 13.41 -9.84 8.84
C LEU A 70 13.81 -8.71 9.80
N ILE A 71 14.43 -7.64 9.30
CA ILE A 71 14.88 -6.50 10.11
C ILE A 71 13.69 -5.82 10.80
N LYS A 72 12.58 -5.61 10.08
CA LYS A 72 11.35 -5.06 10.65
C LYS A 72 10.79 -5.96 11.76
N ARG A 73 10.74 -7.27 11.54
CA ARG A 73 10.28 -8.23 12.57
C ARG A 73 11.17 -8.19 13.81
N LEU A 74 12.49 -8.05 13.66
CA LEU A 74 13.41 -7.93 14.79
C LEU A 74 13.18 -6.64 15.58
N ALA A 75 12.90 -5.53 14.90
CA ALA A 75 12.57 -4.27 15.56
C ALA A 75 11.24 -4.33 16.33
N VAL A 76 10.22 -4.97 15.75
CA VAL A 76 8.90 -5.13 16.40
C VAL A 76 8.95 -6.05 17.63
N ASN A 77 9.87 -7.02 17.66
CA ASN A 77 10.02 -7.94 18.80
C ASN A 77 11.04 -7.45 19.85
N ASP A 78 11.37 -6.15 19.84
CA ASP A 78 12.36 -5.52 20.73
C ASP A 78 13.74 -6.21 20.71
N LYS A 79 14.07 -6.93 19.63
CA LYS A 79 15.37 -7.57 19.42
C LYS A 79 16.39 -6.66 18.77
N LEU A 80 15.93 -5.53 18.22
CA LEU A 80 16.72 -4.54 17.50
C LEU A 80 16.10 -3.17 17.76
N ASP A 81 16.91 -2.14 17.99
CA ASP A 81 16.37 -0.79 18.13
C ASP A 81 15.89 -0.25 16.77
N PHE A 82 14.88 0.61 16.82
CA PHE A 82 14.20 1.13 15.64
C PHE A 82 15.13 1.98 14.75
N ASP A 83 16.05 2.74 15.35
CA ASP A 83 16.97 3.61 14.62
C ASP A 83 18.02 2.79 13.86
N THR A 84 18.57 1.73 14.47
CA THR A 84 19.48 0.78 13.83
C THR A 84 18.78 0.00 12.72
N ALA A 85 17.53 -0.43 12.93
CA ALA A 85 16.73 -1.08 11.88
C ALA A 85 16.60 -0.19 10.64
N LYS A 86 16.38 1.12 10.84
CA LYS A 86 16.30 2.12 9.76
C LYS A 86 17.63 2.30 9.03
N ILE A 87 18.75 2.33 9.75
CA ILE A 87 20.09 2.40 9.16
C ILE A 87 20.35 1.17 8.27
N LEU A 88 20.10 -0.03 8.79
CA LEU A 88 20.34 -1.29 8.06
C LEU A 88 19.49 -1.40 6.78
N ILE A 89 18.21 -1.05 6.84
CA ILE A 89 17.32 -1.05 5.67
C ILE A 89 17.78 -0.01 4.63
N THR A 90 18.24 1.15 5.08
CA THR A 90 18.70 2.24 4.20
C THR A 90 19.96 1.85 3.44
N GLU A 91 20.98 1.33 4.13
CA GLU A 91 22.24 0.93 3.50
C GLU A 91 22.04 -0.27 2.56
N TYR A 92 21.24 -1.25 2.97
CA TYR A 92 20.91 -2.39 2.12
C TYR A 92 20.21 -1.98 0.81
N ARG A 93 19.28 -1.02 0.87
CA ARG A 93 18.60 -0.48 -0.32
C ARG A 93 19.52 0.34 -1.22
N LYS A 94 20.57 0.99 -0.69
CA LYS A 94 21.59 1.67 -1.50
C LYS A 94 22.41 0.67 -2.31
N LEU A 95 22.89 -0.39 -1.65
CA LEU A 95 23.68 -1.44 -2.30
C LEU A 95 22.90 -2.11 -3.45
N ARG A 96 21.60 -2.39 -3.27
CA ARG A 96 20.75 -2.95 -4.32
C ARG A 96 20.45 -2.03 -5.51
N LYS A 97 20.75 -0.73 -5.42
CA LYS A 97 20.59 0.23 -6.53
C LYS A 97 21.88 0.45 -7.33
N GLU A 98 23.01 -0.01 -6.81
CA GLU A 98 24.32 0.08 -7.47
C GLU A 98 24.64 -1.16 -8.32
N GLU A 99 23.85 -2.24 -8.20
CA GLU A 99 23.78 -3.39 -9.13
C GLU A 99 22.75 -3.17 -10.25
#